data_AF-A0A6C1S455-F1
#
_entry.id   AF-A0A6C1S455-F1
#
_cell.length_a   1.000
_cell.length_b   1.000
_cell.length_c   1.000
_cell.angle_alpha   90.00
_cell.angle_beta   90.00
_cell.angle_gamma   90.00
#
_symmetry.space_group_name_H-M   'P 1'
#
loop_
_entity.id
_entity.type
_entity.pdbx_description
1 polymer ?
#
loop_
_entity_poly.entity_id
_entity_poly.type
_entity_poly.pdbx_seq_one_letter_code
_entity_poly.pdbx_strand_id
1 'polypeptide(L)'
;MESIRLLKYLFRHAGVIALALALFSGSGCRDRIPEQKSPQVERTVLNAAVIADTVIYDVIVKNPDAEDLWTEETLRNLNRGGFVDIIFNAVYREELVAFDYFTGQALTVRDVADLENDPEFSRENIGMLQFNEEWYFDEENLRMEKRVNSVSLGYEVYDAEGRIRGYKPAFLINLN
;
A
#
# COMPACT_ATOMS: atom_id res chain seq x y z
N MET A 1 -61.87 16.67 48.40
CA MET A 1 -62.63 16.59 47.12
C MET A 1 -61.66 16.53 45.94
N GLU A 2 -60.71 15.58 45.93
CA GLU A 2 -59.73 15.42 44.84
C GLU A 2 -59.68 14.00 44.26
N SER A 3 -60.16 12.99 44.98
CA SER A 3 -60.05 11.59 44.54
C SER A 3 -61.06 11.19 43.43
N ILE A 4 -62.09 12.00 43.15
CA ILE A 4 -63.08 11.74 42.07
C ILE A 4 -62.65 12.38 40.73
N ARG A 5 -61.67 13.29 40.73
CA ARG A 5 -61.21 13.97 39.49
C ARG A 5 -60.21 13.12 38.67
N LEU A 6 -59.46 12.22 39.31
CA LEU A 6 -58.48 11.36 38.61
C LEU A 6 -59.15 10.15 37.91
N LEU A 7 -60.25 9.62 38.46
CA LEU A 7 -60.92 8.45 37.86
C LEU A 7 -61.70 8.79 36.58
N LYS A 8 -62.10 10.06 36.38
CA LYS A 8 -62.71 10.54 35.13
C LYS A 8 -61.68 10.85 34.03
N TYR A 9 -60.40 11.04 34.38
CA TYR A 9 -59.35 11.29 33.38
C TYR A 9 -58.89 9.98 32.70
N LEU A 10 -58.83 8.90 33.47
CA LEU A 10 -58.41 7.57 32.99
C LEU A 10 -59.45 6.90 32.06
N PHE A 11 -60.75 7.21 32.19
CA PHE A 11 -61.78 6.67 31.30
C PHE A 11 -62.04 7.48 30.01
N ARG A 12 -61.43 8.67 29.85
CA ARG A 12 -61.65 9.54 28.67
C ARG A 12 -60.55 9.47 27.60
N HIS A 13 -59.58 8.58 27.76
CA HIS A 13 -58.52 8.37 26.76
C HIS A 13 -58.43 6.91 26.26
N ALA A 14 -59.26 6.01 26.80
CA ALA A 14 -59.37 4.63 26.31
C ALA A 14 -59.96 4.52 24.89
N GLY A 15 -60.59 5.59 24.38
CA GLY A 15 -61.17 5.63 23.03
C GLY A 15 -60.24 6.14 21.92
N VAL A 16 -59.04 6.66 22.23
CA VAL A 16 -58.14 7.24 21.21
C VAL A 16 -56.96 6.32 20.87
N ILE A 17 -56.73 5.27 21.66
CA ILE A 17 -55.59 4.35 21.46
C ILE A 17 -55.81 3.36 20.29
N ALA A 18 -57.02 3.28 19.72
CA ALA A 18 -57.31 2.35 18.62
C ALA A 18 -57.17 2.94 17.20
N LEU A 19 -56.78 4.22 17.03
CA LEU A 19 -56.63 4.85 15.71
C LEU A 19 -55.25 5.47 15.46
N ALA A 20 -54.21 4.96 16.13
CA ALA A 20 -52.81 5.34 15.89
C ALA A 20 -51.94 4.18 15.38
N LEU A 21 -52.56 3.07 14.94
CA LEU A 21 -51.88 1.84 14.48
C LEU A 21 -52.03 1.58 12.97
N ALA A 22 -52.46 2.55 12.17
CA ALA A 22 -52.70 2.37 10.74
C ALA A 22 -51.98 3.37 9.82
N LEU A 23 -50.82 3.90 10.22
CA LEU A 23 -50.00 4.79 9.38
C LEU A 23 -48.48 4.54 9.49
N PHE A 24 -48.07 3.27 9.49
CA PHE A 24 -46.67 2.89 9.20
C PHE A 24 -46.62 2.02 7.93
N SER A 25 -47.12 2.57 6.83
CA SER A 25 -46.92 2.02 5.49
C SER A 25 -46.07 3.00 4.70
N GLY A 26 -44.82 2.61 4.44
CA GLY A 26 -44.01 3.10 3.33
C GLY A 26 -43.48 4.52 3.44
N SER A 27 -42.22 4.65 3.86
CA SER A 27 -41.21 5.53 3.23
C SER A 27 -39.85 5.28 3.89
N GLY A 28 -39.35 4.04 3.76
CA GLY A 28 -37.93 3.78 3.92
C GLY A 28 -37.21 4.18 2.64
N CYS A 29 -36.98 5.48 2.42
CA CYS A 29 -35.93 5.91 1.51
C CYS A 29 -34.60 5.60 2.18
N ARG A 30 -34.16 4.35 2.00
CA ARG A 30 -32.78 3.95 2.28
C ARG A 30 -32.01 4.46 1.07
N ASP A 31 -31.39 5.62 1.19
CA ASP A 31 -30.46 6.11 0.17
C ASP A 31 -29.44 5.00 -0.06
N ARG A 32 -29.56 4.32 -1.20
CA ARG A 32 -28.50 3.44 -1.68
C ARG A 32 -27.39 4.40 -2.04
N ILE A 33 -26.33 4.42 -1.24
CA ILE A 33 -25.04 4.93 -1.70
C ILE A 33 -24.80 4.22 -3.04
N PRO A 34 -24.76 4.93 -4.18
CA PRO A 34 -24.47 4.27 -5.43
C PRO A 34 -23.11 3.61 -5.26
N GLU A 35 -23.07 2.30 -5.46
CA GLU A 35 -21.84 1.52 -5.51
C GLU A 35 -21.02 2.12 -6.65
N GLN A 36 -20.12 3.02 -6.29
CA GLN A 36 -19.21 3.66 -7.20
C GLN A 36 -18.28 2.54 -7.66
N LYS A 37 -18.59 1.94 -8.81
CA LYS A 37 -17.68 1.03 -9.49
C LYS A 37 -16.32 1.71 -9.48
N SER A 38 -15.37 1.08 -8.80
CA SER A 38 -13.97 1.43 -8.89
C SER A 38 -13.64 1.53 -10.38
N PRO A 39 -12.93 2.58 -10.83
CA PRO A 39 -12.47 2.62 -12.20
C PRO A 39 -11.64 1.36 -12.43
N GLN A 40 -12.20 0.42 -13.18
CA GLN A 40 -11.43 -0.64 -13.79
C GLN A 40 -10.50 0.10 -14.74
N VAL A 41 -9.21 0.13 -14.44
CA VAL A 41 -8.19 0.69 -15.33
C VAL A 41 -8.14 -0.24 -16.54
N GLU A 42 -9.04 0.01 -17.48
CA GLU A 42 -8.99 -0.56 -18.82
C GLU A 42 -7.64 -0.11 -19.39
N ARG A 43 -6.74 -1.07 -19.61
CA ARG A 43 -5.42 -0.88 -20.24
C ARG A 43 -5.63 -0.40 -21.66
N THR A 44 -5.98 0.87 -21.79
CA THR A 44 -5.96 1.56 -23.07
C THR A 44 -4.49 1.72 -23.37
N VAL A 45 -4.02 1.10 -24.46
CA VAL A 45 -2.69 1.37 -25.01
C VAL A 45 -2.68 2.87 -25.31
N LEU A 46 -2.14 3.65 -24.38
CA LEU A 46 -2.05 5.10 -24.51
C LEU A 46 -1.25 5.40 -25.77
N ASN A 47 -1.67 6.41 -26.53
CA ASN A 47 -0.82 7.10 -27.50
C ASN A 47 0.30 7.86 -26.73
N ALA A 48 1.02 7.18 -25.84
CA ALA A 48 2.06 7.76 -25.01
C ALA A 48 3.42 7.57 -25.69
N ALA A 49 4.15 8.67 -25.83
CA ALA A 49 5.53 8.64 -26.25
C ALA A 49 6.38 7.99 -25.15
N VAL A 50 7.28 7.08 -25.55
CA VAL A 50 8.35 6.61 -24.66
C VAL A 50 9.35 7.76 -24.54
N ILE A 51 9.44 8.35 -23.35
CA ILE A 51 10.38 9.46 -23.09
C ILE A 51 11.68 8.96 -22.45
N ALA A 52 11.63 7.78 -21.81
CA ALA A 52 12.81 7.02 -21.41
C ALA A 52 12.47 5.53 -21.44
N ASP A 53 13.24 4.76 -22.18
CA ASP A 53 13.14 3.30 -22.26
C ASP A 53 13.89 2.61 -21.10
N THR A 54 14.81 3.32 -20.44
CA THR A 54 15.49 2.84 -19.23
C THR A 54 15.94 4.02 -18.38
N VAL A 55 15.47 4.05 -17.13
CA VAL A 55 15.99 4.91 -16.07
C VAL A 55 16.35 4.03 -14.89
N ILE A 56 17.62 4.05 -14.49
CA ILE A 56 18.11 3.32 -13.32
C ILE A 56 18.54 4.31 -12.26
N TYR A 57 17.97 4.20 -11.06
CA TYR A 57 18.29 5.10 -9.97
C TYR A 57 18.02 4.47 -8.60
N ASP A 58 18.79 4.93 -7.62
CA ASP A 58 18.66 4.53 -6.23
C ASP A 58 17.74 5.50 -5.48
N VAL A 59 16.92 4.94 -4.60
CA VAL A 59 16.06 5.68 -3.68
C VAL A 59 16.36 5.22 -2.27
N ILE A 60 16.73 6.15 -1.41
CA ILE A 60 16.83 5.91 0.03
C ILE A 60 15.41 5.78 0.59
N VAL A 61 15.12 4.64 1.21
CA VAL A 61 13.81 4.31 1.77
C VAL A 61 13.80 4.20 3.28
N LYS A 62 14.98 4.29 3.92
CA LYS A 62 15.14 4.38 5.37
C LYS A 62 16.03 5.57 5.67
N ASN A 63 15.59 6.44 6.59
CA ASN A 63 16.36 7.61 6.94
C ASN A 63 17.64 7.21 7.70
N PRO A 64 18.84 7.45 7.13
CA PRO A 64 20.10 7.08 7.79
C PRO A 64 20.50 8.05 8.90
N ASP A 65 19.94 9.26 8.90
CA ASP A 65 20.30 10.35 9.79
C ASP A 65 19.05 10.90 10.49
N ALA A 66 18.98 10.74 11.81
CA ALA A 66 17.85 11.22 12.61
C ALA A 66 17.69 12.75 12.59
N GLU A 67 18.73 13.49 12.21
CA GLU A 67 18.69 14.95 12.06
C GLU A 67 18.20 15.39 10.67
N ASP A 68 18.16 14.48 9.69
CA ASP A 68 17.62 14.74 8.36
C ASP A 68 16.08 14.67 8.36
N LEU A 69 15.47 15.78 8.76
CA LEU A 69 14.01 15.93 8.78
C LEU A 69 13.39 15.92 7.37
N TRP A 70 14.17 16.20 6.32
CA TRP A 70 13.65 16.19 4.95
C TRP A 70 13.46 14.77 4.46
N THR A 71 14.45 13.90 4.66
CA THR A 71 14.31 12.47 4.32
C THR A 71 13.14 11.85 5.07
N GLU A 72 12.98 12.15 6.36
CA GLU A 72 11.81 11.71 7.14
C GLU A 72 10.48 12.16 6.53
N GLU A 73 10.36 13.44 6.16
CA GLU A 73 9.16 13.99 5.54
C GLU A 73 8.83 13.30 4.20
N THR A 74 9.84 13.04 3.36
CA THR A 74 9.62 12.36 2.07
C THR A 74 9.21 10.89 2.22
N LEU A 75 9.57 10.25 3.33
CA LEU A 75 9.31 8.84 3.61
C LEU A 75 8.12 8.59 4.53
N ARG A 76 7.52 9.63 5.13
CA ARG A 76 6.47 9.52 6.16
C ARG A 76 5.27 8.61 5.82
N ASN A 77 4.97 8.42 4.54
CA ASN A 77 3.85 7.61 4.06
C ASN A 77 4.29 6.26 3.48
N LEU A 78 5.59 5.96 3.47
CA LEU A 78 6.12 4.71 2.96
C LEU A 78 5.98 3.60 4.00
N ASN A 79 5.13 2.61 3.71
CA ASN A 79 5.12 1.35 4.46
C ASN A 79 6.28 0.45 3.99
N ARG A 80 7.51 0.83 4.34
CA ARG A 80 8.72 0.13 3.91
C ARG A 80 8.72 -1.34 4.35
N GLY A 81 8.51 -1.60 5.65
CA GLY A 81 8.51 -2.96 6.19
C GLY A 81 7.48 -3.85 5.51
N GLY A 82 6.24 -3.36 5.35
CA GLY A 82 5.19 -4.09 4.64
C GLY A 82 5.52 -4.38 3.18
N PHE A 83 6.14 -3.43 2.46
CA PHE A 83 6.59 -3.65 1.09
C PHE A 83 7.68 -4.73 1.02
N VAL A 84 8.71 -4.64 1.87
CA VAL A 84 9.80 -5.62 1.94
C VAL A 84 9.23 -7.02 2.24
N ASP A 85 8.34 -7.14 3.22
CA ASP A 85 7.71 -8.41 3.56
C ASP A 85 6.87 -8.99 2.43
N ILE A 86 6.11 -8.16 1.69
CA ILE A 86 5.36 -8.61 0.51
C ILE A 86 6.30 -9.26 -0.51
N ILE A 87 7.43 -8.61 -0.81
CA ILE A 87 8.40 -9.12 -1.79
C ILE A 87 9.02 -10.44 -1.33
N PHE A 88 9.57 -10.49 -0.11
CA PHE A 88 10.16 -11.73 0.41
C PHE A 88 9.13 -12.86 0.45
N ASN A 89 7.92 -12.59 0.94
CA ASN A 89 6.88 -13.61 1.00
C ASN A 89 6.43 -14.08 -0.39
N ALA A 90 6.39 -13.20 -1.39
CA ALA A 90 6.09 -13.58 -2.77
C ALA A 90 7.20 -14.47 -3.37
N VAL A 91 8.48 -14.20 -3.04
CA VAL A 91 9.60 -15.08 -3.41
C VAL A 91 9.49 -16.44 -2.74
N TYR A 92 9.18 -16.50 -1.44
CA TYR A 92 8.96 -17.76 -0.72
C TYR A 92 7.77 -18.57 -1.26
N ARG A 93 6.76 -17.90 -1.81
CA ARG A 93 5.61 -18.53 -2.49
C ARG A 93 5.88 -18.85 -3.96
N GLU A 94 7.07 -18.55 -4.47
CA GLU A 94 7.45 -18.70 -5.88
C GLU A 94 6.56 -17.89 -6.85
N GLU A 95 5.92 -16.83 -6.36
CA GLU A 95 5.15 -15.87 -7.17
C GLU A 95 6.08 -14.84 -7.83
N LEU A 96 7.25 -14.60 -7.24
CA LEU A 96 8.33 -13.78 -7.79
C LEU A 96 9.62 -14.58 -7.78
N VAL A 97 10.45 -14.38 -8.80
CA VAL A 97 11.79 -14.96 -8.89
C VAL A 97 12.80 -13.89 -8.48
N ALA A 98 13.63 -14.22 -7.49
CA ALA A 98 14.78 -13.41 -7.10
C ALA A 98 15.98 -13.74 -7.98
N PHE A 99 16.81 -12.74 -8.24
CA PHE A 99 18.03 -12.88 -9.02
C PHE A 99 19.22 -12.32 -8.26
N ASP A 100 20.37 -12.98 -8.37
CA ASP A 100 21.62 -12.43 -7.91
C ASP A 100 21.93 -11.15 -8.68
N TYR A 101 22.20 -10.07 -7.95
CA TYR A 101 22.33 -8.73 -8.53
C TYR A 101 23.51 -8.62 -9.51
N PHE A 102 24.62 -9.33 -9.26
CA PHE A 102 25.84 -9.18 -10.04
C PHE A 102 25.88 -10.11 -11.26
N THR A 103 25.36 -11.31 -11.11
CA THR A 103 25.42 -12.37 -12.13
C THR A 103 24.13 -12.48 -12.94
N GLY A 104 23.02 -11.94 -12.43
CA GLY A 104 21.69 -12.09 -13.03
C GLY A 104 21.14 -13.52 -12.98
N GLN A 105 21.78 -14.42 -12.24
CA GLN A 105 21.31 -15.79 -12.10
C GLN A 105 20.11 -15.86 -11.16
N ALA A 106 19.11 -16.66 -11.50
CA ALA A 106 17.96 -16.88 -10.62
C ALA A 106 18.41 -17.55 -9.32
N LEU A 107 17.96 -16.99 -8.21
CA LEU A 107 18.13 -17.52 -6.87
C LEU A 107 17.00 -18.49 -6.56
N THR A 108 17.32 -19.57 -5.87
CA THR A 108 16.32 -20.47 -5.30
C THR A 108 15.75 -19.88 -4.01
N VAL A 109 14.59 -20.36 -3.59
CA VAL A 109 14.02 -20.03 -2.27
C VAL A 109 15.01 -20.34 -1.13
N ARG A 110 15.84 -21.37 -1.30
CA ARG A 110 16.89 -21.71 -0.33
C ARG A 110 17.99 -20.65 -0.29
N ASP A 111 18.44 -20.13 -1.42
CA ASP A 111 19.47 -19.09 -1.45
C ASP A 111 18.98 -17.82 -0.72
N VAL A 112 17.71 -17.48 -0.89
CA VAL A 112 17.06 -16.37 -0.18
C VAL A 112 16.94 -16.66 1.32
N ALA A 113 16.60 -17.90 1.71
CA ALA A 113 16.59 -18.31 3.11
C ALA A 113 18.01 -18.29 3.73
N ASP A 114 19.03 -18.69 2.97
CA ASP A 114 20.42 -18.66 3.42
C ASP A 114 20.90 -17.21 3.62
N LEU A 115 20.49 -16.27 2.74
CA LEU A 115 20.69 -14.83 2.95
C LEU A 115 20.02 -14.35 4.25
N GLU A 116 18.79 -14.77 4.53
CA GLU A 116 18.09 -14.36 5.77
C GLU A 116 18.71 -14.92 7.05
N ASN A 117 19.48 -16.01 6.93
CA ASN A 117 20.24 -16.58 8.05
C ASN A 117 21.65 -15.99 8.17
N ASP A 118 22.09 -15.14 7.24
CA ASP A 118 23.36 -14.42 7.34
C ASP A 118 23.28 -13.43 8.52
N PRO A 119 24.19 -13.51 9.51
CA PRO A 119 24.19 -12.61 10.65
C PRO A 119 24.40 -11.12 10.29
N GLU A 120 24.91 -10.81 9.09
CA GLU A 120 25.05 -9.45 8.58
C GLU A 120 23.77 -8.93 7.90
N PHE A 121 22.78 -9.79 7.65
CA PHE A 121 21.55 -9.44 6.95
C PHE A 121 20.36 -9.30 7.92
N SER A 122 19.54 -8.29 7.66
CA SER A 122 18.20 -8.17 8.24
C SER A 122 17.31 -7.38 7.29
N ARG A 123 16.05 -7.81 7.12
CA ARG A 123 15.04 -7.07 6.35
C ARG A 123 14.85 -5.64 6.88
N GLU A 124 15.02 -5.43 8.18
CA GLU A 124 14.91 -4.11 8.79
C GLU A 124 16.00 -3.14 8.34
N ASN A 125 17.12 -3.67 7.84
CA ASN A 125 18.24 -2.89 7.32
C ASN A 125 18.10 -2.59 5.82
N ILE A 126 17.04 -3.04 5.15
CA ILE A 126 16.75 -2.62 3.77
C ILE A 126 16.46 -1.12 3.79
N GLY A 127 17.41 -0.34 3.27
CA GLY A 127 17.40 1.12 3.33
C GLY A 127 17.51 1.80 1.97
N MET A 128 17.77 1.02 0.92
CA MET A 128 17.85 1.51 -0.46
C MET A 128 17.08 0.60 -1.40
N LEU A 129 16.37 1.17 -2.36
CA LEU A 129 15.80 0.46 -3.51
C LEU A 129 16.45 1.00 -4.78
N GLN A 130 16.93 0.13 -5.66
CA GLN A 130 17.31 0.53 -7.01
C GLN A 130 16.19 0.14 -7.97
N PHE A 131 15.62 1.12 -8.65
CA PHE A 131 14.59 0.90 -9.64
C PHE A 131 15.18 0.89 -11.04
N ASN A 132 14.64 0.01 -11.90
CA ASN A 132 14.75 0.12 -13.34
C ASN A 132 13.35 0.43 -13.89
N GLU A 133 13.19 1.61 -14.50
CA GLU A 133 11.90 2.12 -14.95
C GLU A 133 11.89 2.50 -16.44
N GLU A 134 10.71 2.37 -17.04
CA GLU A 134 10.33 3.02 -18.29
C GLU A 134 9.40 4.20 -18.00
N TRP A 135 9.58 5.31 -18.70
CA TRP A 135 8.76 6.50 -18.54
C TRP A 135 8.00 6.80 -19.83
N TYR A 136 6.71 7.02 -19.67
CA TYR A 136 5.76 7.28 -20.74
C TYR A 136 5.09 8.63 -20.52
N PHE A 137 4.91 9.39 -21.60
CA PHE A 137 4.18 10.64 -21.57
C PHE A 137 3.08 10.65 -22.64
N ASP A 138 1.84 10.74 -22.20
CA ASP A 138 0.67 10.97 -23.03
C ASP A 138 0.57 12.47 -23.32
N GLU A 139 0.94 12.86 -24.54
CA GLU A 139 0.91 14.25 -25.00
C GLU A 139 -0.52 14.79 -25.18
N GLU A 140 -1.49 13.92 -25.47
CA GLU A 140 -2.89 14.34 -25.68
C GLU A 140 -3.55 14.71 -24.34
N ASN A 141 -3.34 13.89 -23.30
CA ASN A 141 -3.94 14.08 -21.99
C ASN A 141 -3.00 14.75 -20.96
N LEU A 142 -1.75 15.03 -21.35
CA LEU A 142 -0.68 15.57 -20.50
C LEU A 142 -0.48 14.74 -19.22
N ARG A 143 -0.35 13.41 -19.37
CA ARG A 143 -0.19 12.46 -18.27
C ARG A 143 1.15 11.74 -18.37
N MET A 144 1.79 11.55 -17.22
CA MET A 144 3.01 10.75 -17.12
C MET A 144 2.73 9.43 -16.40
N GLU A 145 3.26 8.34 -16.95
CA GLU A 145 3.29 7.03 -16.31
C GLU A 145 4.75 6.60 -16.15
N LYS A 146 5.08 6.08 -14.97
CA LYS A 146 6.33 5.36 -14.72
C LYS A 146 5.99 3.90 -14.54
N ARG A 147 6.71 3.03 -15.24
CA ARG A 147 6.58 1.58 -15.12
C ARG A 147 7.85 1.02 -14.52
N VAL A 148 7.74 0.44 -13.33
CA VAL A 148 8.85 -0.24 -12.67
C VAL A 148 8.97 -1.65 -13.26
N ASN A 149 10.07 -1.93 -13.94
CA ASN A 149 10.37 -3.23 -14.55
C ASN A 149 11.07 -4.17 -13.57
N SER A 150 11.99 -3.63 -12.78
CA SER A 150 12.66 -4.40 -11.73
C SER A 150 13.03 -3.51 -10.54
N VAL A 151 13.21 -4.15 -9.39
CA VAL A 151 13.68 -3.51 -8.16
C VAL A 151 14.75 -4.36 -7.49
N SER A 152 15.87 -3.75 -7.12
CA SER A 152 16.87 -4.36 -6.24
C SER A 152 16.71 -3.82 -4.83
N LEU A 153 16.76 -4.71 -3.84
CA LEU A 153 16.69 -4.39 -2.43
C LEU A 153 18.10 -4.26 -1.85
N GLY A 154 18.49 -3.07 -1.40
CA GLY A 154 19.79 -2.80 -0.79
C GLY A 154 19.70 -2.67 0.73
N TYR A 155 20.46 -3.48 1.46
CA TYR A 155 20.56 -3.39 2.92
C TYR A 155 21.80 -2.65 3.37
N GLU A 156 21.63 -1.84 4.42
CA GLU A 156 22.68 -1.03 5.04
C GLU A 156 23.78 -1.92 5.61
N VAL A 157 25.03 -1.58 5.30
CA VAL A 157 26.22 -2.18 5.89
C VAL A 157 26.88 -1.13 6.77
N TYR A 158 27.22 -1.50 8.00
CA TYR A 158 27.74 -0.60 9.02
C TYR A 158 29.24 -0.80 9.25
N ASP A 159 29.94 0.26 9.64
CA ASP A 159 31.31 0.17 10.16
C ASP A 159 31.34 -0.16 11.66
N ALA A 160 32.54 -0.27 12.24
CA ALA A 160 32.72 -0.60 13.66
C ALA A 160 32.20 0.49 14.61
N GLU A 161 31.98 1.71 14.11
CA GLU A 161 31.42 2.83 14.85
C GLU A 161 29.90 2.93 14.67
N GLY A 162 29.28 2.00 13.94
CA GLY A 162 27.83 1.98 13.70
C GLY A 162 27.35 2.99 12.65
N ARG A 163 28.25 3.48 11.79
CA ARG A 163 27.90 4.39 10.68
C ARG A 163 27.68 3.60 9.40
N ILE A 164 26.77 4.07 8.54
CA ILE A 164 26.53 3.43 7.24
C ILE A 164 27.76 3.61 6.35
N ARG A 165 28.33 2.48 5.93
CA ARG A 165 29.43 2.40 4.97
C ARG A 165 28.92 2.32 3.53
N GLY A 166 27.72 1.76 3.34
CA GLY A 166 27.07 1.64 2.04
C GLY A 166 25.89 0.67 2.07
N TYR A 167 25.40 0.31 0.89
CA TYR A 167 24.31 -0.65 0.72
C TYR A 167 24.79 -1.86 -0.07
N LYS A 168 24.54 -3.06 0.44
CA LYS A 168 24.80 -4.32 -0.28
C LYS A 168 23.48 -4.83 -0.87
N PRO A 169 23.45 -5.26 -2.13
CA PRO A 169 22.24 -5.83 -2.71
C PRO A 169 21.91 -7.15 -2.02
N ALA A 170 20.65 -7.30 -1.61
CA ALA A 170 20.08 -8.58 -1.19
C ALA A 170 19.83 -9.45 -2.42
N PHE A 171 18.95 -8.98 -3.30
CA PHE A 171 18.66 -9.57 -4.60
C PHE A 171 17.85 -8.59 -5.47
N LEU A 172 17.81 -8.87 -6.77
CA LEU A 172 16.98 -8.21 -7.77
C LEU A 172 15.67 -8.97 -7.96
N ILE A 173 14.58 -8.26 -8.20
CA ILE A 173 13.27 -8.81 -8.56
C ILE A 173 12.80 -8.19 -9.87
N ASN A 174 12.38 -9.04 -10.81
CA ASN A 174 11.67 -8.60 -12.01
C ASN A 174 10.16 -8.55 -11.71
N LEU A 175 9.51 -7.45 -12.09
CA LEU A 175 8.09 -7.18 -11.83
C LEU A 175 7.23 -7.26 -13.10
N ASN A 176 7.84 -7.29 -14.29
CA ASN A 176 7.20 -7.40 -15.60
C ASN A 176 7.89 -8.44 -16.49
#